data_AF-A0A969HJY3-F1
#
_entry.id   AF-A0A969HJY3-F1
#
_cell.length_a   1.000
_cell.length_b   1.000
_cell.length_c   1.000
_cell.angle_alpha   90.00
_cell.angle_beta   90.00
_cell.angle_gamma   90.00
#
_symmetry.space_group_name_H-M   'P 1'
#
loop_
_entity.id
_entity.type
_entity.pdbx_description
1 polymer ?
#
loop_
_entity_poly.entity_id
_entity_poly.type
_entity_poly.pdbx_seq_one_letter_code
_entity_poly.pdbx_strand_id
1 'polypeptide(L)'
;MKRQYNMQIKIFLLACLTFALALSSCRRDPNDPGTEYAPQMYVSRPYEPYSQVEYNEINPMGTNVRHPAPNTIARRPYDPNFEIGDSAGNMVSTVDLMVYDDIAPTITPLRPARTYKTP
;
A
#
# COMPACT_ATOMS: atom_id res chain seq x y z
N MET A 1 -1.56 -60.44 32.71
CA MET A 1 -2.68 -59.80 31.99
C MET A 1 -2.62 -58.26 31.94
N LYS A 2 -2.26 -57.54 33.03
CA LYS A 2 -2.20 -56.06 33.07
C LYS A 2 -1.30 -55.38 32.00
N ARG A 3 -0.19 -56.02 31.60
CA ARG A 3 0.75 -55.48 30.59
C ARG A 3 0.15 -55.37 29.18
N GLN A 4 -0.75 -56.29 28.82
CA GLN A 4 -1.41 -56.30 27.51
C GLN A 4 -2.45 -55.17 27.40
N TYR A 5 -3.19 -54.89 28.47
CA TYR A 5 -4.17 -53.80 28.52
C TYR A 5 -3.52 -52.41 28.45
N ASN A 6 -2.38 -52.22 29.15
CA ASN A 6 -1.62 -50.98 29.08
C ASN A 6 -1.02 -50.71 27.68
N MET A 7 -0.69 -51.75 26.92
CA MET A 7 -0.19 -51.61 25.55
C MET A 7 -1.31 -51.20 24.60
N GLN A 8 -2.50 -51.79 24.73
CA GLN A 8 -3.68 -51.41 23.93
C GLN A 8 -4.15 -49.98 24.22
N ILE A 9 -4.13 -49.54 25.49
CA ILE A 9 -4.47 -48.14 25.86
C ILE A 9 -3.49 -47.15 25.21
N LYS A 10 -2.18 -47.45 25.21
CA LYS A 10 -1.17 -46.57 24.59
C LYS A 10 -1.36 -46.43 23.09
N ILE A 11 -1.69 -47.52 22.39
CA ILE A 11 -1.98 -47.51 20.96
C ILE A 11 -3.23 -46.66 20.66
N PHE A 12 -4.29 -46.80 21.47
CA PHE A 12 -5.50 -45.99 21.34
C PHE A 12 -5.25 -44.50 21.57
N LEU A 13 -4.46 -44.15 22.59
CA LEU A 13 -4.10 -42.75 22.87
C LEU A 13 -3.27 -42.15 21.72
N LEU A 14 -2.33 -42.91 21.15
CA LEU A 14 -1.52 -42.46 20.04
C LEU A 14 -2.37 -42.27 18.78
N ALA A 15 -3.31 -43.19 18.51
CA ALA A 15 -4.26 -43.07 17.42
C ALA A 15 -5.16 -41.83 17.57
N CYS A 16 -5.76 -41.60 18.74
CA CYS A 16 -6.56 -40.41 19.01
C CYS A 16 -5.77 -39.11 18.86
N LEU A 17 -4.51 -39.08 19.33
CA LEU A 17 -3.65 -37.91 19.20
C LEU A 17 -3.33 -37.60 17.73
N THR A 18 -2.99 -38.62 16.94
CA THR A 18 -2.73 -38.44 15.49
C THR A 18 -3.98 -37.97 14.74
N PHE A 19 -5.15 -38.48 15.11
CA PHE A 19 -6.42 -38.08 14.50
C PHE A 19 -6.79 -36.62 14.84
N ALA A 20 -6.60 -36.21 16.09
CA ALA A 20 -6.84 -34.83 16.52
C ALA A 20 -5.90 -33.83 15.81
N LEU A 21 -4.64 -34.21 15.58
CA LEU A 21 -3.68 -33.40 14.83
C LEU A 21 -4.07 -33.26 13.36
N ALA A 22 -4.54 -34.35 12.73
CA ALA A 22 -5.00 -34.33 11.34
C ALA A 22 -6.21 -33.39 11.14
N LEU A 23 -7.18 -33.43 12.06
CA LEU A 23 -8.33 -32.52 12.06
C LEU A 23 -7.94 -31.05 12.24
N SER A 24 -6.85 -30.77 12.98
CA SER A 24 -6.37 -29.40 13.20
C SER A 24 -5.74 -28.74 11.96
N SER A 25 -5.42 -29.54 10.92
CA SER A 25 -4.76 -29.09 9.69
C SER A 25 -5.70 -28.47 8.65
N CYS A 26 -7.01 -28.75 8.74
CA CYS A 26 -8.03 -28.07 7.93
C CYS A 26 -8.29 -26.66 8.50
N ARG A 27 -7.38 -25.73 8.25
CA ARG A 27 -7.59 -24.31 8.49
C ARG A 27 -7.53 -23.58 7.17
N ARG A 28 -8.41 -22.58 7.01
CA ARG A 28 -8.37 -21.69 5.87
C ARG A 28 -7.12 -20.82 5.97
N ASP A 29 -6.33 -20.75 4.91
CA ASP A 29 -5.17 -19.86 4.85
C ASP A 29 -5.68 -18.41 4.86
N PRO A 30 -5.26 -17.55 5.82
CA PRO A 30 -5.65 -16.15 5.84
C PRO A 30 -5.16 -15.35 4.62
N ASN A 31 -4.15 -15.86 3.90
CA ASN A 31 -3.57 -15.20 2.73
C ASN A 31 -4.13 -15.71 1.41
N ASP A 32 -5.07 -16.66 1.44
CA ASP A 32 -5.74 -17.17 0.24
C ASP A 32 -6.99 -16.31 -0.06
N PRO A 33 -7.00 -15.53 -1.16
CA PRO A 33 -8.16 -14.74 -1.56
C PRO A 33 -9.38 -15.62 -1.92
N GLY A 34 -9.18 -16.93 -2.09
CA GLY A 34 -10.22 -17.89 -2.41
C GLY A 34 -10.59 -17.90 -3.90
N THR A 35 -11.65 -18.62 -4.22
CA THR A 35 -12.14 -18.74 -5.61
C THR A 35 -13.16 -17.66 -5.91
N GLU A 36 -12.87 -16.84 -6.93
CA GLU A 36 -13.78 -15.80 -7.41
C GLU A 36 -14.69 -16.31 -8.54
N TYR A 37 -15.92 -15.81 -8.58
CA TYR A 37 -16.86 -16.10 -9.67
C TYR A 37 -16.76 -15.02 -10.75
N ALA A 38 -16.31 -15.38 -11.96
CA ALA A 38 -16.08 -14.44 -13.08
C ALA A 38 -15.01 -13.35 -12.80
N PRO A 39 -13.73 -13.73 -12.60
CA PRO A 39 -12.64 -12.82 -12.23
C PRO A 39 -12.41 -11.68 -13.25
N GLN A 40 -12.77 -11.89 -14.52
CA GLN A 40 -12.62 -10.87 -15.56
C GLN A 40 -13.51 -9.63 -15.40
N MET A 41 -14.42 -9.62 -14.41
CA MET A 41 -15.34 -8.50 -14.14
C MET A 41 -15.03 -7.72 -12.86
N TYR A 42 -14.27 -8.29 -11.91
CA TYR A 42 -13.94 -7.60 -10.66
C TYR A 42 -12.73 -6.69 -10.78
N VAL A 43 -11.81 -7.04 -11.67
CA VAL A 43 -10.61 -6.26 -11.95
C VAL A 43 -10.81 -5.44 -13.21
N SER A 44 -10.52 -4.15 -13.12
CA SER A 44 -10.53 -3.23 -14.27
C SER A 44 -9.54 -3.71 -15.34
N ARG A 45 -10.02 -3.91 -16.57
CA ARG A 45 -9.14 -4.08 -17.73
C ARG A 45 -8.32 -2.83 -18.07
N PRO A 46 -8.85 -1.59 -17.91
CA PRO A 46 -8.05 -0.39 -18.05
C PRO A 46 -6.99 -0.26 -16.95
N TYR A 47 -5.88 0.41 -17.26
CA TYR A 47 -4.82 0.69 -16.30
C TYR A 47 -5.30 1.64 -15.19
N GLU A 48 -5.44 1.09 -13.98
CA GLU A 48 -5.74 1.87 -12.79
C GLU A 48 -4.44 2.40 -12.15
N PRO A 49 -4.43 3.62 -11.56
CA PRO A 49 -3.17 4.25 -11.15
C PRO A 49 -2.42 3.54 -10.01
N TYR A 50 -3.14 3.04 -9.01
CA TYR A 50 -2.53 2.51 -7.77
C TYR A 50 -2.91 1.07 -7.43
N SER A 51 -3.99 0.53 -8.03
CA SER A 51 -4.31 -0.89 -7.92
C SER A 51 -3.66 -1.62 -9.10
N GLN A 52 -2.96 -2.71 -8.79
CA GLN A 52 -2.32 -3.51 -9.82
C GLN A 52 -2.35 -4.98 -9.44
N VAL A 53 -3.18 -5.75 -10.15
CA VAL A 53 -3.27 -7.20 -10.01
C VAL A 53 -2.21 -7.89 -10.86
N GLU A 54 -1.89 -7.31 -12.03
CA GLU A 54 -0.94 -7.85 -12.99
C GLU A 54 0.12 -6.80 -13.36
N TYR A 55 1.37 -7.26 -13.55
CA TYR A 55 2.50 -6.42 -13.94
C TYR A 55 2.29 -5.78 -15.32
N ASN A 56 2.61 -4.49 -15.47
CA ASN A 56 2.48 -3.81 -16.76
C ASN A 56 3.72 -4.06 -17.63
N GLU A 57 3.57 -4.91 -18.64
CA GLU A 57 4.64 -5.30 -19.57
C GLU A 57 5.16 -4.14 -20.44
N ILE A 58 4.39 -3.07 -20.62
CA ILE A 58 4.73 -1.93 -21.49
C ILE A 58 5.66 -0.94 -20.75
N ASN A 59 5.55 -0.86 -19.43
CA ASN A 59 6.35 0.04 -18.62
C ASN A 59 7.60 -0.68 -18.08
N PRO A 60 8.82 -0.16 -18.27
CA PRO A 60 10.02 -0.75 -17.70
C PRO A 60 9.98 -0.94 -16.18
N MET A 61 9.22 -0.11 -15.46
CA MET A 61 9.06 -0.22 -14.00
C MET A 61 7.90 -1.12 -13.57
N GLY A 62 7.12 -1.65 -14.52
CA GLY A 62 5.98 -2.51 -14.21
C GLY A 62 4.74 -1.82 -13.69
N THR A 63 4.81 -0.53 -13.41
CA THR A 63 3.70 0.26 -12.87
C THR A 63 2.75 0.70 -13.98
N ASN A 64 1.48 0.87 -13.65
CA ASN A 64 0.49 1.46 -14.55
C ASN A 64 0.71 2.97 -14.79
N VAL A 65 1.43 3.64 -13.90
CA VAL A 65 1.78 5.06 -14.01
C VAL A 65 3.23 5.28 -14.42
N ARG A 66 3.49 6.39 -15.11
CA ARG A 66 4.84 6.84 -15.49
C ARG A 66 5.15 8.19 -14.85
N HIS A 67 6.42 8.42 -14.57
CA HIS A 67 6.88 9.76 -14.21
C HIS A 67 6.69 10.72 -15.39
N PRO A 68 6.33 11.98 -15.12
CA PRO A 68 6.28 13.00 -16.15
C PRO A 68 7.67 13.21 -16.75
N ALA A 69 7.72 13.74 -17.98
CA ALA A 69 8.98 14.13 -18.59
C ALA A 69 9.67 15.20 -17.71
N PRO A 70 11.01 15.21 -17.64
CA PRO A 70 11.74 16.19 -16.85
C PRO A 70 11.38 17.61 -17.32
N ASN A 71 11.20 18.53 -16.37
CA ASN A 71 10.83 19.93 -16.59
C ASN A 71 9.41 20.17 -17.16
N THR A 72 8.48 19.21 -17.04
CA THR A 72 7.07 19.43 -17.38
C THR A 72 6.41 20.39 -16.38
N ILE A 73 5.68 21.40 -16.88
CA ILE A 73 4.87 22.31 -16.07
C ILE A 73 3.39 22.00 -16.32
N ALA A 74 2.62 21.78 -15.25
CA ALA A 74 1.18 21.53 -15.36
C ALA A 74 0.41 22.78 -15.83
N ARG A 75 -0.65 22.59 -16.64
CA ARG A 75 -1.43 23.68 -17.26
C ARG A 75 -2.11 24.61 -16.24
N ARG A 76 -2.49 24.07 -15.09
CA ARG A 76 -2.76 24.86 -13.90
C ARG A 76 -1.52 24.74 -13.03
N PRO A 77 -0.56 25.67 -13.13
CA PRO A 77 0.42 25.83 -12.07
C PRO A 77 -0.39 26.30 -10.87
N TYR A 78 -0.78 25.36 -10.00
CA TYR A 78 -1.27 25.75 -8.69
C TYR A 78 -0.04 26.29 -7.97
N ASP A 79 0.04 27.61 -7.82
CA ASP A 79 0.97 28.21 -6.89
C ASP A 79 0.39 27.92 -5.50
N PRO A 80 0.99 27.04 -4.69
CA PRO A 80 0.50 26.79 -3.34
C PRO A 80 0.76 27.97 -2.41
N ASN A 81 1.53 28.97 -2.86
CA ASN A 81 1.85 30.14 -2.08
C ASN A 81 0.80 31.22 -2.33
N PHE A 82 -0.12 31.39 -1.39
CA PHE A 82 -0.99 32.55 -1.37
C PHE A 82 -0.39 33.60 -0.44
N GLU A 83 -0.24 34.82 -0.94
CA GLU A 83 -0.02 35.99 -0.09
C GLU A 83 -1.37 36.36 0.54
N ILE A 84 -1.59 35.92 1.78
CA ILE A 84 -2.78 36.29 2.55
C ILE A 84 -2.34 37.43 3.48
N GLY A 85 -3.04 38.57 3.39
CA GLY A 85 -2.86 39.64 4.36
C GLY A 85 -3.39 39.22 5.72
N ASP A 86 -2.55 39.25 6.76
CA ASP A 86 -3.02 39.14 8.13
C ASP A 86 -3.90 40.36 8.48
N SER A 87 -4.64 40.28 9.58
CA SER A 87 -5.48 41.40 10.08
C SER A 87 -4.68 42.65 10.49
N ALA A 88 -3.34 42.58 10.47
CA ALA A 88 -2.43 43.69 10.69
C ALA A 88 -1.84 44.28 9.38
N GLY A 89 -2.22 43.74 8.22
CA GLY A 89 -1.79 44.21 6.90
C GLY A 89 -0.44 43.66 6.42
N ASN A 90 0.13 42.65 7.08
CA ASN A 90 1.35 41.98 6.62
C ASN A 90 1.01 40.84 5.66
N MET A 91 1.78 40.71 4.58
CA MET A 91 1.65 39.60 3.64
C MET A 91 2.27 38.33 4.24
N VAL A 92 1.45 37.33 4.53
CA VAL A 92 1.90 36.00 4.99
C VAL A 92 1.73 35.00 3.85
N SER A 93 2.83 34.35 3.46
CA SER A 93 2.79 33.27 2.48
C SER A 93 2.33 31.99 3.19
N THR A 94 1.07 31.62 2.97
CA THR A 94 0.46 30.41 3.58
C THR A 94 0.29 29.34 2.50
N VAL A 95 0.74 28.12 2.79
CA VAL A 95 0.45 26.93 1.97
C VAL A 95 -0.94 26.44 2.34
N ASP A 96 -1.95 26.83 1.56
CA ASP A 96 -3.35 26.45 1.78
C ASP A 96 -3.85 25.54 0.67
N LEU A 97 -3.27 24.33 0.56
CA LEU A 97 -3.93 23.20 -0.08
C LEU A 97 -3.34 21.90 0.45
N MET A 98 -4.18 20.88 0.49
CA MET A 98 -3.78 19.48 0.64
C MET A 98 -3.00 19.06 -0.61
N VAL A 99 -1.74 19.51 -0.71
CA VAL A 99 -0.78 18.93 -1.65
C VAL A 99 -0.49 17.54 -1.11
N TYR A 100 -1.03 16.52 -1.74
CA TYR A 100 -0.65 15.15 -1.42
C TYR A 100 0.82 14.98 -1.78
N ASP A 101 1.63 14.57 -0.80
CA ASP A 101 3.07 14.26 -0.94
C ASP A 101 3.34 13.08 -1.92
N ASP A 102 2.29 12.51 -2.51
CA ASP A 102 2.33 11.30 -3.34
C ASP A 102 2.82 11.57 -4.78
N ILE A 103 3.03 12.84 -5.16
CA ILE A 103 3.81 13.19 -6.35
C ILE A 103 5.28 13.11 -5.94
N ALA A 104 5.90 11.96 -6.22
CA ALA A 104 7.32 11.63 -6.02
C ALA A 104 8.22 12.82 -5.65
N PRO A 105 8.96 12.77 -4.52
CA PRO A 105 9.63 13.93 -3.93
C PRO A 105 10.91 14.29 -4.68
N THR A 106 10.84 14.79 -5.91
CA THR A 106 12.02 15.37 -6.59
C THR A 106 11.64 16.30 -7.74
N ILE A 107 11.05 17.47 -7.47
CA ILE A 107 11.25 18.69 -8.28
C ILE A 107 11.08 19.95 -7.42
N THR A 108 11.61 19.94 -6.21
CA THR A 108 12.07 21.19 -5.60
C THR A 108 13.58 21.16 -5.76
N PRO A 109 14.22 22.07 -6.52
CA PRO A 109 15.62 22.32 -6.24
C PRO A 109 15.65 22.69 -4.76
N LEU A 110 16.43 21.94 -3.98
CA LEU A 110 16.76 22.27 -2.60
C LEU A 110 17.34 23.69 -2.61
N ARG A 111 16.48 24.70 -2.52
CA ARG A 111 16.90 26.05 -2.24
C ARG A 111 17.12 26.03 -0.72
N PRO A 112 18.35 26.27 -0.25
CA PRO A 112 18.59 26.33 1.18
C PRO A 112 17.62 27.35 1.77
N ALA A 113 16.92 26.94 2.83
CA ALA A 113 16.05 27.82 3.61
C ALA A 113 16.80 29.14 3.82
N ARG A 114 16.35 30.21 3.16
CA ARG A 114 16.98 31.50 3.35
C ARG A 114 16.51 31.98 4.71
N THR A 115 17.35 31.78 5.72
CA THR A 115 17.19 32.40 7.03
C THR A 115 17.29 33.90 6.81
N TYR A 116 16.15 34.60 6.74
CA TYR A 116 16.15 36.05 6.78
C TYR A 116 16.31 36.46 8.24
N LYS A 117 17.48 37.06 8.52
CA LYS A 117 17.75 37.75 9.77
C LYS A 117 16.77 38.91 9.90
N THR A 118 16.00 38.90 10.98
CA THR A 118 15.15 40.00 11.43
C THR A 118 15.98 41.28 11.66
N PRO A 119 15.58 42.44 11.11
CA PRO A 119 15.79 43.72 11.79
C PRO A 119 14.84 43.88 12.99
#